data_AF-A0AA35UV61-F1
#
_entry.id   AF-A0AA35UV61-F1
#
_cell.length_a   1.000
_cell.length_b   1.000
_cell.length_c   1.000
_cell.angle_alpha   90.00
_cell.angle_beta   90.00
_cell.angle_gamma   90.00
#
_symmetry.space_group_name_H-M   'P 1'
#
loop_
_entity.id
_entity.type
_entity.pdbx_description
1 polymer ?
#
loop_
_entity_poly.entity_id
_entity_poly.type
_entity_poly.pdbx_seq_one_letter_code
_entity_poly.pdbx_strand_id
1 'polypeptide(L)'
;MRLLLIIIFILSLQTFTKADDIRDFEIENMSLYDSALNYFSKKKIKNSEEDYYKDKKYTTATITSPEFKTYQQVQITYKYNDKKFILLDINGIVDKNYQECLEEIKKISKDFTNLFPNTIKSDLATFPHWQDKSGKSKVTDVIWKFDNGDVIVLACYNWNTPFGKKKRYVDELRIAIGSKEFDEYLISLN
;
A
#
# COMPACT_ATOMS: atom_id res chain seq x y z
N MET A 1 18.37 7.74 -8.17
CA MET A 1 19.13 8.27 -7.02
C MET A 1 18.39 9.36 -6.23
N ARG A 2 17.72 10.34 -6.88
CA ARG A 2 16.93 11.37 -6.16
C ARG A 2 15.73 10.83 -5.36
N LEU A 3 14.99 9.84 -5.90
CA LEU A 3 13.80 9.28 -5.22
C LEU A 3 14.16 8.44 -3.97
N LEU A 4 15.28 7.71 -4.03
CA LEU A 4 15.80 6.87 -2.95
C LEU A 4 16.20 7.72 -1.74
N LEU A 5 16.79 8.90 -1.99
CA LEU A 5 17.13 9.87 -0.94
C LEU A 5 15.87 10.48 -0.30
N ILE A 6 14.79 10.67 -1.05
CA ILE A 6 13.55 11.26 -0.53
C ILE A 6 12.81 10.27 0.38
N ILE A 7 12.70 8.99 -0.01
CA ILE A 7 12.08 7.96 0.83
C ILE A 7 12.90 7.75 2.11
N ILE A 8 14.23 7.67 2.02
CA ILE A 8 15.12 7.57 3.18
C ILE A 8 15.01 8.82 4.07
N PHE A 9 14.94 10.02 3.49
CA PHE A 9 14.82 11.27 4.25
C PHE A 9 13.49 11.38 5.00
N ILE A 10 12.38 10.95 4.39
CA ILE A 10 11.05 10.99 5.01
C ILE A 10 10.93 9.93 6.11
N LEU A 11 11.47 8.72 5.89
CA LEU A 11 11.57 7.69 6.93
C LEU A 11 12.48 8.13 8.09
N SER A 12 13.45 9.01 7.84
CA SER A 12 14.32 9.58 8.89
C SER A 12 13.70 10.74 9.67
N LEU A 13 12.60 11.34 9.18
CA LEU A 13 11.86 12.41 9.84
C LEU A 13 10.68 11.90 10.67
N GLN A 14 10.18 10.69 10.38
CA GLN A 14 9.34 9.96 11.33
C GLN A 14 10.23 9.63 12.52
N THR A 15 9.89 10.16 13.69
CA THR A 15 10.72 10.04 14.89
C THR A 15 11.07 8.57 15.11
N PHE A 16 12.37 8.25 15.18
CA PHE A 16 12.92 6.91 15.43
C PHE A 16 12.56 6.35 16.82
N THR A 17 11.38 6.66 17.35
CA THR A 17 10.74 5.82 18.35
C THR A 17 10.31 4.57 17.62
N LYS A 18 10.94 3.45 17.96
CA LYS A 18 10.53 2.10 17.57
C LYS A 18 8.99 2.04 17.61
N ALA A 19 8.35 1.94 16.45
CA ALA A 19 6.90 1.96 16.36
C ALA A 19 6.40 0.56 16.75
N ASP A 20 5.90 0.46 17.98
CA ASP A 20 5.25 -0.77 18.46
C ASP A 20 3.83 -0.91 17.87
N ASP A 21 3.28 0.18 17.33
CA ASP A 21 1.95 0.24 16.73
C ASP A 21 2.03 0.76 15.28
N ILE A 22 1.35 0.09 14.36
CA ILE A 22 1.27 0.49 12.95
C ILE A 22 0.68 1.89 12.76
N ARG A 23 -0.13 2.36 13.72
CA ARG A 23 -0.75 3.70 13.71
C ARG A 23 0.27 4.84 13.80
N ASP A 24 1.48 4.56 14.30
CA ASP A 24 2.55 5.55 14.36
C ASP A 24 3.25 5.73 13.00
N PHE A 25 2.98 4.85 12.02
CA PHE A 25 3.53 4.94 10.67
C PHE A 25 2.53 5.62 9.73
N GLU A 26 2.96 6.75 9.17
CA GLU A 26 2.13 7.57 8.28
C GLU A 26 2.52 7.43 6.80
N ILE A 27 1.52 7.45 5.91
CA ILE A 27 1.68 7.60 4.46
C ILE A 27 1.04 8.94 4.06
N GLU A 28 1.86 9.90 3.61
CA GLU A 28 1.41 11.28 3.32
C GLU A 28 0.60 11.91 4.48
N ASN A 29 1.09 11.72 5.71
CA ASN A 29 0.48 12.15 6.98
C ASN A 29 -0.83 11.46 7.37
N MET A 30 -1.15 10.33 6.73
CA MET A 30 -2.32 9.50 7.06
C MET A 30 -1.88 8.27 7.84
N SER A 31 -2.48 8.04 9.00
CA SER A 31 -2.31 6.80 9.76
C SER A 31 -3.48 5.85 9.55
N LEU A 32 -3.21 4.56 9.79
CA LEU A 32 -4.25 3.55 9.81
C LEU A 32 -5.31 3.90 10.88
N TYR A 33 -6.58 3.66 10.55
CA TYR A 33 -7.77 3.98 11.34
C TYR A 33 -8.13 5.46 11.48
N ASP A 34 -7.39 6.38 10.86
CA ASP A 34 -7.85 7.76 10.73
C ASP A 34 -9.10 7.85 9.86
N SER A 35 -9.81 8.96 9.99
CA SER A 35 -10.87 9.33 9.06
C SER A 35 -10.26 9.96 7.81
N ALA A 36 -10.54 9.41 6.63
CA ALA A 36 -10.10 9.99 5.36
C ALA A 36 -10.60 11.44 5.18
N LEU A 37 -11.68 11.83 5.86
CA LEU A 37 -12.22 13.20 5.85
C LEU A 37 -11.31 14.23 6.51
N ASN A 38 -10.29 13.79 7.27
CA ASN A 38 -9.27 14.68 7.81
C ASN A 38 -8.32 15.21 6.72
N TYR A 39 -8.24 14.50 5.59
CA TYR A 39 -7.25 14.75 4.53
C TYR A 39 -7.90 15.15 3.20
N PHE A 40 -9.09 14.62 2.92
CA PHE A 40 -9.77 14.85 1.64
C PHE A 40 -11.23 15.21 1.83
N SER A 41 -11.75 16.06 0.94
CA SER A 41 -13.19 16.28 0.88
C SER A 41 -13.92 14.99 0.51
N LYS A 42 -15.12 14.79 1.09
CA LYS A 42 -16.00 13.67 0.74
C LYS A 42 -16.21 13.52 -0.78
N LYS A 43 -16.35 14.64 -1.49
CA LYS A 43 -16.51 14.66 -2.95
C LYS A 43 -15.28 14.10 -3.65
N LYS A 44 -14.07 14.48 -3.23
CA LYS A 44 -12.81 13.95 -3.79
C LYS A 44 -12.72 12.44 -3.58
N ILE A 45 -13.00 11.97 -2.36
CA ILE A 45 -12.98 10.54 -2.03
C ILE A 45 -13.98 9.76 -2.92
N LYS A 46 -15.24 10.20 -2.97
CA LYS A 46 -16.29 9.53 -3.75
C LYS A 46 -16.05 9.53 -5.26
N ASN A 47 -15.50 10.62 -5.80
CA ASN A 47 -15.17 10.69 -7.22
C ASN A 47 -13.94 9.85 -7.61
N SER A 48 -13.18 9.39 -6.61
CA SER A 48 -11.99 8.55 -6.76
C SER A 48 -12.27 7.07 -6.48
N GLU A 49 -13.50 6.68 -6.14
CA GLU A 49 -13.86 5.28 -5.84
C GLU A 49 -13.68 4.38 -7.07
N GLU A 50 -13.13 3.19 -6.82
CA GLU A 50 -12.86 2.15 -7.80
C GLU A 50 -13.78 0.95 -7.56
N ASP A 51 -14.24 0.31 -8.63
CA ASP A 51 -15.12 -0.87 -8.57
C ASP A 51 -14.30 -2.18 -8.46
N TYR A 52 -13.57 -2.34 -7.36
CA TYR A 52 -12.71 -3.52 -7.12
C TYR A 52 -13.47 -4.71 -6.53
N TYR A 53 -14.51 -4.48 -5.73
CA TYR A 53 -15.16 -5.50 -4.92
C TYR A 53 -16.66 -5.62 -5.22
N LYS A 54 -17.07 -6.80 -5.70
CA LYS A 54 -18.46 -7.04 -6.13
C LYS A 54 -19.47 -7.08 -4.98
N ASP A 55 -19.04 -7.56 -3.80
CA ASP A 55 -19.91 -7.71 -2.63
C ASP A 55 -20.23 -6.38 -1.94
N LYS A 56 -19.50 -5.30 -2.31
CA LYS A 56 -19.60 -3.97 -1.72
C LYS A 56 -19.46 -4.01 -0.20
N LYS A 57 -18.60 -4.87 0.34
CA LYS A 57 -18.25 -4.84 1.76
C LYS A 57 -17.27 -3.69 2.06
N TYR A 58 -16.30 -3.52 1.18
CA TYR A 58 -15.33 -2.43 1.20
C TYR A 58 -15.32 -1.70 -0.14
N THR A 59 -14.72 -0.51 -0.16
CA THR A 59 -14.46 0.25 -1.38
C THR A 59 -13.10 0.92 -1.27
N THR A 60 -12.38 0.97 -2.38
CA THR A 60 -11.08 1.64 -2.48
C THR A 60 -11.25 2.91 -3.29
N ALA A 61 -10.55 3.98 -2.90
CA ALA A 61 -10.44 5.19 -3.71
C ALA A 61 -8.98 5.44 -4.11
N THR A 62 -8.73 5.64 -5.41
CA THR A 62 -7.41 6.02 -5.94
C THR A 62 -7.32 7.54 -6.02
N ILE A 63 -6.45 8.12 -5.21
CA ILE A 63 -6.31 9.57 -5.07
C ILE A 63 -4.94 10.00 -5.60
N THR A 64 -4.96 11.02 -6.45
CA THR A 64 -3.80 11.83 -6.79
C THR A 64 -3.96 13.22 -6.18
N SER A 65 -2.85 13.77 -5.67
CA SER A 65 -2.80 15.11 -5.11
C SER A 65 -1.45 15.77 -5.44
N PRO A 66 -1.43 17.07 -5.81
CA PRO A 66 -0.18 17.81 -5.94
C PRO A 66 0.52 18.05 -4.59
N GLU A 67 -0.17 17.80 -3.47
CA GLU A 67 0.37 17.94 -2.12
C GLU A 67 1.20 16.72 -1.69
N PHE A 68 1.05 15.58 -2.38
CA PHE A 68 1.83 14.39 -2.10
C PHE A 68 3.30 14.64 -2.42
N LYS A 69 4.17 14.27 -1.47
CA LYS A 69 5.61 14.52 -1.56
C LYS A 69 6.37 13.33 -2.13
N THR A 70 5.90 12.12 -1.83
CA THR A 70 6.63 10.87 -2.08
C THR A 70 5.95 10.04 -3.14
N TYR A 71 4.62 9.91 -3.03
CA TYR A 71 3.85 8.97 -3.83
C TYR A 71 3.12 9.68 -4.97
N GLN A 72 3.15 9.08 -6.15
CA GLN A 72 2.39 9.56 -7.31
C GLN A 72 0.88 9.38 -7.08
N GLN A 73 0.50 8.31 -6.37
CA GLN A 73 -0.87 7.99 -6.04
C GLN A 73 -0.95 7.41 -4.62
N VAL A 74 -2.07 7.63 -3.96
CA VAL A 74 -2.43 6.91 -2.73
C VAL A 74 -3.76 6.21 -2.96
N GLN A 75 -3.83 4.92 -2.62
CA GLN A 75 -5.10 4.20 -2.52
C GLN A 75 -5.50 4.11 -1.06
N ILE A 76 -6.76 4.46 -0.77
CA ILE A 76 -7.35 4.32 0.57
C ILE A 76 -8.55 3.39 0.51
N THR A 77 -8.65 2.47 1.46
CA THR A 77 -9.79 1.55 1.55
C THR A 77 -10.54 1.74 2.86
N TYR A 78 -11.87 1.71 2.77
CA TYR A 78 -12.79 1.87 3.90
C TYR A 78 -14.05 1.02 3.66
N LYS A 79 -14.88 0.85 4.69
CA LYS A 79 -16.14 0.10 4.56
C LYS A 79 -17.08 0.81 3.58
N TYR A 80 -17.75 0.06 2.72
CA TYR A 80 -18.69 0.64 1.78
C TYR A 80 -19.80 1.40 2.54
N ASN A 81 -20.17 2.59 2.04
CA ASN A 81 -21.12 3.50 2.69
C ASN A 81 -20.77 3.95 4.12
N ASP A 82 -19.53 3.76 4.58
CA ASP A 82 -19.10 4.35 5.84
C ASP A 82 -19.18 5.88 5.79
N LYS A 83 -19.84 6.46 6.78
CA LYS A 83 -19.98 7.92 6.90
C LYS A 83 -18.71 8.57 7.45
N LYS A 84 -17.89 7.81 8.18
CA LYS A 84 -16.65 8.28 8.79
C LYS A 84 -15.43 8.06 7.89
N PHE A 85 -15.53 7.21 6.88
CA PHE A 85 -14.43 6.86 5.98
C PHE A 85 -13.17 6.43 6.75
N ILE A 86 -13.35 5.54 7.73
CA ILE A 86 -12.23 5.03 8.52
C ILE A 86 -11.29 4.24 7.62
N LEU A 87 -10.02 4.66 7.58
CA LEU A 87 -8.96 4.07 6.79
C LEU A 87 -8.62 2.69 7.33
N LEU A 88 -8.99 1.65 6.58
CA LEU A 88 -8.69 0.26 6.88
C LEU A 88 -7.50 -0.28 6.09
N ASP A 89 -7.07 0.46 5.08
CA ASP A 89 -5.86 0.20 4.31
C ASP A 89 -5.45 1.45 3.55
N ILE A 90 -4.14 1.71 3.47
CA ILE A 90 -3.52 2.85 2.81
C ILE A 90 -2.32 2.34 2.02
N ASN A 91 -2.31 2.55 0.71
CA ASN A 91 -1.19 2.20 -0.16
C ASN A 91 -0.57 3.47 -0.73
N GLY A 92 0.69 3.73 -0.43
CA GLY A 92 1.51 4.68 -1.18
C GLY A 92 2.09 3.99 -2.42
N ILE A 93 1.84 4.56 -3.61
CA ILE A 93 2.21 3.97 -4.90
C ILE A 93 3.26 4.83 -5.60
N VAL A 94 4.34 4.17 -6.03
CA VAL A 94 5.42 4.77 -6.81
C VAL A 94 5.61 4.06 -8.14
N ASP A 95 5.41 4.79 -9.25
CA ASP A 95 5.75 4.31 -10.60
C ASP A 95 7.23 3.96 -10.65
N LYS A 96 7.55 2.69 -10.87
CA LYS A 96 8.92 2.19 -10.82
C LYS A 96 9.04 0.90 -11.62
N ASN A 97 10.04 0.83 -12.49
CA ASN A 97 10.34 -0.39 -13.23
C ASN A 97 10.47 -1.59 -12.29
N TYR A 98 9.93 -2.74 -12.69
CA TYR A 98 9.90 -3.91 -11.81
C TYR A 98 11.28 -4.35 -11.30
N GLN A 99 12.34 -4.30 -12.12
CA GLN A 99 13.69 -4.67 -11.65
C GLN A 99 14.27 -3.65 -10.66
N GLU A 100 14.05 -2.36 -10.91
CA GLU A 100 14.43 -1.31 -9.95
C GLU A 100 13.64 -1.42 -8.64
N CYS A 101 12.37 -1.81 -8.73
CA CYS A 101 11.52 -2.06 -7.57
C CYS A 101 12.08 -3.21 -6.72
N LEU A 102 12.49 -4.32 -7.33
CA LEU A 102 13.06 -5.47 -6.62
C LEU A 102 14.38 -5.14 -5.89
N GLU A 103 15.14 -4.17 -6.38
CA GLU A 103 16.33 -3.68 -5.67
C GLU A 103 15.96 -2.70 -4.55
N GLU A 104 14.91 -1.92 -4.72
CA GLU A 104 14.39 -1.00 -3.71
C GLU A 104 13.75 -1.75 -2.53
N ILE A 105 12.93 -2.76 -2.80
CA ILE A 105 12.19 -3.51 -1.78
C ILE A 105 13.16 -4.19 -0.80
N LYS A 106 14.31 -4.68 -1.27
CA LYS A 106 15.35 -5.27 -0.41
C LYS A 106 15.93 -4.25 0.57
N LYS A 107 16.12 -3.00 0.12
CA LYS A 107 16.66 -1.90 0.95
C LYS A 107 15.63 -1.46 1.98
N ILE A 108 14.42 -1.11 1.53
CA ILE A 108 13.33 -0.68 2.41
C ILE A 108 12.97 -1.79 3.41
N SER A 109 13.00 -3.05 2.98
CA SER A 109 12.74 -4.21 3.86
C SER A 109 13.74 -4.29 5.02
N LYS A 110 15.02 -3.92 4.79
CA LYS A 110 16.01 -3.85 5.88
C LYS A 110 15.64 -2.77 6.88
N ASP A 111 15.28 -1.59 6.40
CA ASP A 111 14.89 -0.46 7.25
C ASP A 111 13.62 -0.77 8.05
N PHE A 112 12.60 -1.36 7.41
CA PHE A 112 11.34 -1.76 8.06
C PHE A 112 11.56 -2.84 9.10
N THR A 113 12.49 -3.78 8.87
CA THR A 113 12.84 -4.78 9.89
C THR A 113 13.43 -4.13 11.15
N ASN A 114 14.16 -3.01 11.01
CA ASN A 114 14.69 -2.27 12.14
C ASN A 114 13.65 -1.37 12.81
N LEU A 115 12.74 -0.78 12.04
CA LEU A 115 11.67 0.09 12.54
C LEU A 115 10.59 -0.70 13.29
N PHE A 116 10.30 -1.93 12.84
CA PHE A 116 9.24 -2.78 13.36
C PHE A 116 9.74 -4.15 13.82
N PRO A 117 10.75 -4.24 14.72
CA PRO A 117 11.42 -5.51 15.01
C PRO A 117 10.58 -6.44 15.90
N ASN A 118 9.42 -5.99 16.39
CA ASN A 118 8.47 -6.80 17.16
C ASN A 118 7.42 -7.47 16.26
N THR A 119 7.52 -7.33 14.94
CA THR A 119 6.57 -7.93 13.99
C THR A 119 7.07 -9.28 13.45
N ILE A 120 6.14 -10.11 12.99
CA ILE A 120 6.46 -11.34 12.26
C ILE A 120 6.64 -10.99 10.79
N LYS A 121 7.88 -11.13 10.31
CA LYS A 121 8.23 -10.87 8.91
C LYS A 121 8.12 -12.13 8.06
N SER A 122 7.51 -12.03 6.88
CA SER A 122 7.49 -13.11 5.88
C SER A 122 8.79 -13.16 5.06
N ASP A 123 9.03 -14.28 4.39
CA ASP A 123 9.99 -14.30 3.29
C ASP A 123 9.48 -13.44 2.12
N LEU A 124 10.43 -12.96 1.31
CA LEU A 124 10.11 -12.30 0.04
C LEU A 124 9.58 -13.35 -0.93
N ALA A 125 8.33 -13.23 -1.36
CA ALA A 125 7.67 -14.21 -2.23
C ALA A 125 7.29 -13.59 -3.57
N THR A 126 7.15 -14.41 -4.62
CA THR A 126 6.67 -13.94 -5.94
C THR A 126 5.58 -14.86 -6.46
N PHE A 127 4.46 -14.28 -6.87
CA PHE A 127 3.28 -15.00 -7.32
C PHE A 127 2.56 -14.26 -8.46
N PRO A 128 1.73 -14.95 -9.27
CA PRO A 128 0.95 -14.29 -10.31
C PRO A 128 -0.11 -13.35 -9.72
N HIS A 129 -0.32 -12.19 -10.36
CA HIS A 129 -1.39 -11.29 -9.96
C HIS A 129 -2.76 -11.88 -10.36
N TRP A 130 -3.69 -11.97 -9.41
CA TRP A 130 -4.99 -12.66 -9.57
C TRP A 130 -5.88 -12.14 -10.72
N GLN A 131 -5.74 -10.85 -11.06
CA GLN A 131 -6.44 -10.21 -12.19
C GLN A 131 -5.95 -10.67 -13.57
N ASP A 132 -4.67 -11.05 -13.72
CA ASP A 132 -4.14 -11.55 -14.98
C ASP A 132 -4.25 -13.08 -15.01
N LYS A 133 -5.32 -13.58 -15.61
CA LYS A 133 -5.56 -15.03 -15.75
C LYS A 133 -4.51 -15.76 -16.58
N SER A 134 -3.65 -15.06 -17.34
CA SER A 134 -2.51 -15.67 -18.02
C SER A 134 -1.35 -15.99 -17.08
N GLY A 135 -1.36 -15.42 -15.87
CA GLY A 135 -0.32 -15.58 -14.85
C GLY A 135 0.99 -14.87 -15.18
N LYS A 136 1.02 -13.99 -16.19
CA LYS A 136 2.23 -13.29 -16.63
C LYS A 136 2.55 -12.08 -15.77
N SER A 137 1.55 -11.31 -15.37
CA SER A 137 1.73 -10.24 -14.38
C SER A 137 2.06 -10.85 -13.03
N LYS A 138 3.08 -10.32 -12.36
CA LYS A 138 3.61 -10.85 -11.09
C LYS A 138 3.55 -9.79 -10.00
N VAL A 139 3.40 -10.26 -8.77
CA VAL A 139 3.64 -9.48 -7.56
C VAL A 139 4.80 -10.13 -6.82
N THR A 140 5.72 -9.32 -6.34
CA THR A 140 6.75 -9.74 -5.38
C THR A 140 6.60 -8.94 -4.12
N ASP A 141 6.30 -9.57 -3.00
CA ASP A 141 6.02 -8.88 -1.75
C ASP A 141 6.72 -9.49 -0.54
N VAL A 142 6.73 -8.69 0.53
CA VAL A 142 7.16 -9.07 1.87
C VAL A 142 6.25 -8.37 2.87
N ILE A 143 5.87 -9.09 3.92
CA ILE A 143 4.85 -8.68 4.88
C ILE A 143 5.48 -8.61 6.29
N TRP A 144 5.09 -7.62 7.06
CA TRP A 144 5.33 -7.53 8.51
C TRP A 144 3.98 -7.54 9.21
N LYS A 145 3.72 -8.57 10.01
CA LYS A 145 2.49 -8.72 10.77
C LYS A 145 2.69 -8.31 12.22
N PHE A 146 1.86 -7.40 12.70
CA PHE A 146 1.81 -6.93 14.09
C PHE A 146 1.02 -7.92 14.95
N ASP A 147 1.22 -7.85 16.27
CA ASP A 147 0.53 -8.73 17.24
C ASP A 147 -1.00 -8.57 17.21
N ASN A 148 -1.49 -7.37 16.92
CA ASN A 148 -2.92 -7.09 16.73
C ASN A 148 -3.48 -7.68 15.42
N GLY A 149 -2.60 -8.17 14.53
CA GLY A 149 -2.89 -8.76 13.24
C GLY A 149 -2.89 -7.79 12.07
N ASP A 150 -2.65 -6.49 12.30
CA ASP A 150 -2.44 -5.51 11.24
C ASP A 150 -1.14 -5.80 10.50
N VAL A 151 -1.03 -5.30 9.28
CA VAL A 151 0.05 -5.66 8.37
C VAL A 151 0.65 -4.45 7.68
N ILE A 152 1.96 -4.48 7.51
CA ILE A 152 2.67 -3.68 6.53
C ILE A 152 3.04 -4.59 5.37
N VAL A 153 2.76 -4.16 4.14
CA VAL A 153 3.14 -4.88 2.92
C VAL A 153 4.00 -3.99 2.04
N LEU A 154 5.21 -4.45 1.73
CA LEU A 154 5.97 -3.90 0.62
C LEU A 154 5.77 -4.81 -0.58
N ALA A 155 5.45 -4.23 -1.74
CA ALA A 155 5.17 -5.04 -2.92
C ALA A 155 5.64 -4.37 -4.21
N CYS A 156 6.20 -5.17 -5.10
CA CYS A 156 6.58 -4.80 -6.46
C CYS A 156 5.64 -5.46 -7.45
N TYR A 157 5.02 -4.66 -8.30
CA TYR A 157 4.09 -5.16 -9.31
C TYR A 157 4.74 -5.10 -10.70
N ASN A 158 4.72 -6.22 -11.39
CA ASN A 158 5.11 -6.33 -12.80
C ASN A 158 3.86 -6.31 -13.67
N TRP A 159 3.61 -5.16 -14.28
CA TRP A 159 2.53 -4.91 -15.23
C TRP A 159 3.01 -4.80 -16.67
N ASN A 160 4.32 -4.92 -16.94
CA ASN A 160 4.89 -4.95 -18.29
C ASN A 160 4.59 -6.26 -19.04
N THR A 161 3.31 -6.56 -19.18
CA THR A 161 2.72 -7.74 -19.79
C THR A 161 1.63 -7.32 -20.78
N PRO A 162 1.16 -8.20 -21.69
CA PRO A 162 0.03 -7.85 -22.55
C PRO A 162 -1.22 -7.43 -21.78
N PHE A 163 -1.47 -8.04 -20.61
CA PHE A 163 -2.58 -7.69 -19.74
C PHE A 163 -2.42 -6.26 -19.19
N GLY A 164 -1.29 -5.95 -18.57
CA GLY A 164 -1.06 -4.63 -17.99
C GLY A 164 -1.04 -3.53 -19.06
N LYS A 165 -0.44 -3.78 -20.23
CA LYS A 165 -0.48 -2.84 -21.39
C LYS A 165 -1.91 -2.54 -21.85
N LYS A 166 -2.77 -3.57 -21.95
CA LYS A 166 -4.19 -3.40 -22.30
C LYS A 166 -4.94 -2.54 -21.27
N LYS A 167 -4.59 -2.70 -19.98
CA LYS A 167 -5.17 -1.93 -18.87
C LYS A 167 -4.48 -0.58 -18.63
N ARG A 168 -3.37 -0.30 -19.33
CA ARG A 168 -2.49 0.85 -19.12
C ARG A 168 -1.93 0.91 -17.70
N TYR A 169 -1.69 -0.24 -17.09
CA TYR A 169 -0.97 -0.35 -15.83
C TYR A 169 0.53 -0.15 -16.06
N VAL A 170 1.17 0.46 -15.07
CA VAL A 170 2.60 0.75 -15.03
C VAL A 170 3.20 -0.03 -13.89
N ASP A 171 4.40 -0.58 -14.06
CA ASP A 171 5.12 -1.23 -12.97
C ASP A 171 5.26 -0.26 -11.78
N GLU A 172 5.13 -0.78 -10.57
CA GLU A 172 5.00 0.06 -9.38
C GLU A 172 5.60 -0.61 -8.14
N LEU A 173 6.12 0.22 -7.24
CA LEU A 173 6.40 -0.12 -5.85
C LEU A 173 5.22 0.36 -5.00
N ARG A 174 4.72 -0.52 -4.14
CA ARG A 174 3.70 -0.19 -3.13
C ARG A 174 4.26 -0.36 -1.72
N ILE A 175 3.95 0.62 -0.89
CA ILE A 175 4.07 0.54 0.57
C ILE A 175 2.66 0.62 1.11
N ALA A 176 2.18 -0.46 1.73
CA ALA A 176 0.83 -0.54 2.26
C ALA A 176 0.84 -0.74 3.77
N ILE A 177 -0.08 -0.07 4.46
CA ILE A 177 -0.45 -0.37 5.83
C ILE A 177 -1.93 -0.75 5.85
N GLY A 178 -2.25 -1.91 6.44
CA GLY A 178 -3.56 -2.53 6.36
C GLY A 178 -4.02 -3.09 7.70
N SER A 179 -5.32 -2.95 7.95
CA SER A 179 -5.96 -3.54 9.12
C SER A 179 -6.13 -5.05 8.95
N LYS A 180 -6.06 -5.78 10.07
CA LYS A 180 -6.37 -7.22 10.12
C LYS A 180 -7.68 -7.56 9.42
N GLU A 181 -8.73 -6.80 9.69
CA GLU A 181 -10.08 -7.04 9.16
C GLU A 181 -10.09 -7.01 7.62
N PHE A 182 -9.39 -6.06 7.03
CA PHE A 182 -9.34 -5.91 5.59
C PHE A 182 -8.39 -6.92 4.93
N ASP A 183 -7.25 -7.23 5.56
CA ASP A 183 -6.33 -8.27 5.10
C ASP A 183 -7.00 -9.66 5.04
N GLU A 184 -7.71 -10.04 6.11
CA GLU A 184 -8.49 -11.29 6.14
C GLU A 184 -9.58 -11.33 5.07
N TYR A 185 -10.21 -10.18 4.79
CA TYR A 185 -11.14 -10.07 3.68
C TYR A 185 -10.47 -10.31 2.33
N LEU A 186 -9.31 -9.70 2.05
CA LEU A 186 -8.59 -9.92 0.79
C LEU A 186 -8.19 -11.39 0.61
N ILE A 187 -7.74 -12.05 1.68
CA ILE A 187 -7.42 -13.49 1.65
C ILE A 187 -8.66 -14.32 1.28
N SER A 188 -9.84 -13.95 1.80
CA SER A 188 -11.09 -14.67 1.53
C SER A 188 -11.61 -14.57 0.09
N LEU A 189 -11.05 -13.65 -0.72
CA LEU A 189 -11.40 -13.49 -2.13
C LEU A 189 -10.66 -14.45 -3.06
N ASN A 190 -9.60 -15.10 -2.58
CA ASN A 190 -8.76 -16.06 -3.32
C ASN A 190 -9.23 -17.49 -3.09
#